data_AF-E3CDU7-F1
#
_entry.id   AF-E3CDU7-F1
#
_cell.length_a   1.000
_cell.length_b   1.000
_cell.length_c   1.000
_cell.angle_alpha   90.00
_cell.angle_beta   90.00
_cell.angle_gamma   90.00
#
_symmetry.space_group_name_H-M   'P 1'
#
loop_
_entity.id
_entity.type
_entity.pdbx_description
1 polymer ?
#
loop_
_entity_poly.entity_id
_entity_poly.type
_entity_poly.pdbx_seq_one_letter_code
_entity_poly.pdbx_strand_id
1 'polypeptide(L)'
;MLGFEESFGYLIKPFVRDKDAIQAVLIVAEIAAYYRSRGMTLADGIEEIYKQYGYFAEKTISVTLSGVDGAAEIKKIMDKFRGNAPKQFNKTDIAKTEDFLEQTATTADGVEKLTTPPSNVLKYILADDSWFAVRPSGTEPKIKFYIATVGSSEADAKEKIANIEAEINAFVG
;
A
#
# COMPACT_ATOMS: atom_id res chain seq x y z
N MET A 1 6.27 -7.73 -19.93
CA MET A 1 6.36 -7.69 -18.45
C MET A 1 6.79 -6.28 -18.08
N LEU A 2 6.01 -5.61 -17.25
CA LEU A 2 6.27 -4.30 -16.65
C LEU A 2 6.63 -4.55 -15.18
N GLY A 3 7.71 -3.93 -14.68
CA GLY A 3 8.06 -3.93 -13.26
C GLY A 3 8.01 -2.51 -12.71
N PHE A 4 7.55 -2.34 -11.47
CA PHE A 4 7.57 -1.05 -10.81
C PHE A 4 7.58 -1.19 -9.27
N GLU A 5 7.96 -0.11 -8.60
CA GLU A 5 7.92 0.02 -7.14
C GLU A 5 7.39 1.41 -6.75
N GLU A 6 6.85 1.54 -5.56
CA GLU A 6 6.35 2.79 -4.99
C GLU A 6 7.46 3.84 -4.83
N SER A 7 8.73 3.39 -4.80
CA SER A 7 9.94 4.21 -4.73
C SER A 7 10.33 4.91 -6.05
N PHE A 8 9.38 5.09 -6.98
CA PHE A 8 9.56 5.71 -8.30
C PHE A 8 10.43 4.92 -9.29
N GLY A 9 10.58 3.60 -9.07
CA GLY A 9 11.32 2.72 -9.97
C GLY A 9 10.41 2.07 -11.00
N TYR A 10 10.78 2.09 -12.27
CA TYR A 10 10.01 1.46 -13.37
C TYR A 10 10.92 0.70 -14.34
N LEU A 11 10.43 -0.42 -14.87
CA LEU A 11 11.06 -1.23 -15.91
C LEU A 11 10.01 -1.62 -16.95
N ILE A 12 9.96 -0.90 -18.07
CA ILE A 12 8.94 -1.09 -19.12
C ILE A 12 9.20 -2.34 -19.95
N LYS A 13 10.48 -2.61 -20.26
CA LYS A 13 10.96 -3.76 -21.04
C LYS A 13 12.17 -4.40 -20.36
N PRO A 14 12.21 -5.74 -20.25
CA PRO A 14 13.21 -6.46 -19.44
C PRO A 14 14.55 -6.68 -20.18
N PHE A 15 14.95 -5.79 -21.09
CA PHE A 15 16.27 -5.87 -21.73
C PHE A 15 17.40 -5.42 -20.78
N VAL A 16 17.06 -4.63 -19.76
CA VAL A 16 17.83 -4.50 -18.53
C VAL A 16 17.15 -5.27 -17.40
N ARG A 17 17.92 -5.64 -16.39
CA ARG A 17 17.45 -6.37 -15.20
C ARG A 17 17.32 -5.46 -13.97
N ASP A 18 17.23 -4.16 -14.20
CA ASP A 18 17.10 -3.13 -13.18
C ASP A 18 16.14 -2.03 -13.65
N LYS A 19 15.76 -1.11 -12.76
CA LYS A 19 14.95 0.06 -13.06
C LYS A 19 15.63 0.90 -14.15
N ASP A 20 14.82 1.44 -15.07
CA ASP A 20 15.32 2.23 -16.20
C ASP A 20 14.48 3.51 -16.37
N ALA A 21 15.04 4.62 -15.90
CA ALA A 21 14.42 5.92 -16.01
C ALA A 21 14.31 6.42 -17.46
N ILE A 22 15.19 5.99 -18.37
CA ILE A 22 15.15 6.40 -19.78
C ILE A 22 13.95 5.75 -20.47
N GLN A 23 13.68 4.47 -20.20
CA GLN A 23 12.45 3.82 -20.65
C GLN A 23 11.21 4.52 -20.11
N ALA A 24 11.19 4.86 -18.82
CA ALA A 24 10.05 5.53 -18.19
C ALA A 24 9.79 6.91 -18.82
N VAL A 25 10.83 7.74 -19.02
CA VAL A 25 10.72 9.06 -19.63
C VAL A 25 10.21 8.97 -21.07
N LEU A 26 10.71 8.03 -21.86
CA LEU A 26 10.24 7.84 -23.24
C LEU A 26 8.75 7.51 -23.29
N ILE A 27 8.28 6.61 -22.41
CA ILE A 27 6.86 6.25 -22.32
C ILE A 27 6.01 7.43 -21.85
N VAL A 28 6.46 8.20 -20.85
CA VAL A 28 5.74 9.39 -20.40
C VAL A 28 5.64 10.44 -21.52
N ALA A 29 6.69 10.62 -22.32
CA ALA A 29 6.66 11.52 -23.48
C ALA A 29 5.64 11.06 -24.53
N GLU A 30 5.57 9.76 -24.81
CA GLU A 30 4.56 9.17 -25.71
C GLU A 30 3.13 9.38 -25.18
N ILE A 31 2.91 9.12 -23.89
CA ILE A 31 1.60 9.35 -23.24
C ILE A 31 1.21 10.83 -23.32
N ALA A 32 2.15 11.74 -23.07
CA ALA A 32 1.91 13.17 -23.18
C ALA A 32 1.56 13.59 -24.62
N ALA A 33 2.25 13.03 -25.63
CA ALA A 33 1.95 13.27 -27.03
C ALA A 33 0.56 12.75 -27.43
N TYR A 34 0.21 11.54 -26.97
CA TYR A 34 -1.11 10.95 -27.19
C TYR A 34 -2.23 11.82 -26.63
N TYR A 35 -2.17 12.23 -25.36
CA TYR A 35 -3.19 13.11 -24.77
C TYR A 35 -3.23 14.48 -25.42
N ARG A 36 -2.07 15.06 -25.75
CA ARG A 36 -2.00 16.33 -26.47
C ARG A 36 -2.67 16.25 -27.84
N SER A 37 -2.55 15.13 -28.55
CA SER A 37 -3.22 14.93 -29.85
C SER A 37 -4.75 14.94 -29.76
N ARG A 38 -5.30 14.69 -28.56
CA ARG A 38 -6.73 14.74 -28.22
C ARG A 38 -7.16 16.09 -27.62
N GLY A 39 -6.26 17.08 -27.54
CA GLY A 39 -6.53 18.35 -26.87
C GLY A 39 -6.56 18.25 -25.34
N MET A 40 -5.97 17.19 -24.77
CA MET A 40 -5.99 16.87 -23.34
C MET A 40 -4.60 17.01 -22.71
N THR A 41 -4.58 17.14 -21.39
CA THR A 41 -3.37 17.12 -20.56
C THR A 41 -3.15 15.74 -19.94
N LEU A 42 -1.98 15.52 -19.34
CA LEU A 42 -1.74 14.32 -18.52
C LEU A 42 -2.68 14.24 -17.32
N ALA A 43 -3.07 15.38 -16.74
CA ALA A 43 -4.02 15.42 -15.62
C ALA A 43 -5.41 14.93 -16.06
N ASP A 44 -5.85 15.31 -17.26
CA ASP A 44 -7.10 14.79 -17.83
C ASP A 44 -7.01 13.27 -18.07
N GLY A 45 -5.84 12.78 -18.47
CA GLY A 45 -5.59 11.34 -18.61
C GLY A 45 -5.68 10.57 -17.30
N ILE A 46 -5.14 11.13 -16.21
CA ILE A 46 -5.31 10.57 -14.86
C ILE A 46 -6.78 10.57 -14.46
N GLU A 47 -7.53 11.62 -14.76
CA GLU A 47 -8.96 11.69 -14.48
C GLU A 47 -9.77 10.66 -15.29
N GLU A 48 -9.39 10.38 -16.55
CA GLU A 48 -9.97 9.26 -17.32
C GLU A 48 -9.76 7.92 -16.62
N ILE A 49 -8.55 7.67 -16.09
CA ILE A 49 -8.22 6.45 -15.36
C ILE A 49 -9.07 6.34 -14.09
N TYR A 50 -9.19 7.42 -13.31
CA TYR A 50 -10.00 7.40 -12.09
C TYR A 50 -11.48 7.17 -12.37
N LYS A 51 -12.04 7.79 -13.41
CA LYS A 51 -13.43 7.54 -13.82
C LYS A 51 -13.67 6.09 -14.25
N GLN A 52 -12.67 5.44 -14.83
CA GLN A 52 -12.78 4.06 -15.30
C GLN A 52 -12.59 3.03 -14.18
N TYR A 53 -11.62 3.24 -13.29
CA TYR A 53 -11.18 2.22 -12.33
C TYR A 53 -11.44 2.56 -10.86
N GLY A 54 -11.92 3.77 -10.56
CA GLY A 54 -12.11 4.27 -9.19
C GLY A 54 -11.01 5.24 -8.76
N TYR A 55 -11.29 6.03 -7.72
CA TYR A 55 -10.32 7.01 -7.20
C TYR A 55 -9.46 6.34 -6.13
N PHE A 56 -8.15 6.28 -6.38
CA PHE A 56 -7.19 5.71 -5.45
C PHE A 56 -6.42 6.81 -4.74
N ALA A 57 -6.17 6.63 -3.45
CA ALA A 57 -5.23 7.44 -2.70
C ALA A 57 -4.28 6.55 -1.91
N GLU A 58 -3.03 6.97 -1.77
CA GLU A 58 -2.01 6.22 -1.04
C GLU A 58 -1.28 7.11 -0.04
N LYS A 59 -0.90 6.54 1.11
CA LYS A 59 -0.06 7.20 2.11
C LYS A 59 0.87 6.19 2.77
N THR A 60 2.14 6.57 2.90
CA THR A 60 3.11 5.83 3.71
C THR A 60 3.46 6.63 4.96
N ILE A 61 3.26 6.02 6.13
CA ILE A 61 3.65 6.57 7.42
C ILE A 61 4.90 5.81 7.89
N SER A 62 5.90 6.53 8.38
CA SER A 62 7.13 5.95 8.90
C SER A 62 7.35 6.45 10.31
N VAL A 63 7.27 5.54 11.29
CA VAL A 63 7.50 5.85 12.70
C VAL A 63 8.87 5.31 13.11
N THR A 64 9.72 6.18 13.64
CA THR A 64 11.01 5.78 14.21
C THR A 64 10.90 5.81 15.73
N LEU A 65 11.12 4.66 16.38
CA LEU A 65 11.14 4.58 17.84
C LEU A 65 12.60 4.55 18.30
N SER A 66 13.10 5.72 18.70
CA SER A 66 14.48 5.87 19.15
C SER A 66 14.69 5.35 20.58
N GLY A 67 15.90 4.88 20.88
CA GLY A 67 16.28 4.41 22.22
C GLY A 67 16.50 2.90 22.30
N VAL A 68 16.96 2.44 23.46
CA VAL A 68 17.28 1.02 23.71
C VAL A 68 16.06 0.10 23.55
N ASP A 69 14.86 0.63 23.80
CA ASP A 69 13.62 -0.15 23.78
C ASP A 69 12.85 -0.09 22.46
N GLY A 70 13.33 0.68 21.46
CA GLY A 70 12.59 0.92 20.21
C GLY A 70 12.24 -0.35 19.44
N ALA A 71 13.17 -1.32 19.40
CA ALA A 71 12.92 -2.62 18.78
C ALA A 71 11.87 -3.46 19.55
N ALA A 72 11.86 -3.37 20.88
CA ALA A 72 10.89 -4.07 21.71
C ALA A 72 9.48 -3.48 21.54
N GLU A 73 9.36 -2.15 21.45
CA GLU A 73 8.08 -1.49 21.17
C GLU A 73 7.54 -1.84 19.77
N ILE A 74 8.41 -1.86 18.74
CA ILE A 74 8.02 -2.32 17.40
C ILE A 74 7.53 -3.77 17.43
N LYS A 75 8.22 -4.64 18.19
CA LYS A 75 7.78 -6.03 18.35
C LYS A 75 6.40 -6.09 19.01
N LYS A 76 6.15 -5.31 20.07
CA LYS A 76 4.83 -5.24 20.72
C LYS A 76 3.75 -4.77 19.76
N ILE A 77 4.01 -3.77 18.92
CA ILE A 77 3.06 -3.30 17.90
C ILE A 77 2.73 -4.43 16.92
N MET A 78 3.75 -5.12 16.39
CA MET A 78 3.53 -6.24 15.46
C MET A 78 2.77 -7.40 16.10
N ASP A 79 3.09 -7.75 17.35
CA ASP A 79 2.37 -8.79 18.09
C ASP A 79 0.92 -8.37 18.37
N LYS A 80 0.67 -7.08 18.68
CA LYS A 80 -0.67 -6.52 18.89
C LYS A 80 -1.51 -6.59 17.61
N PHE A 81 -0.95 -6.23 16.45
CA PHE A 81 -1.63 -6.38 15.16
C PHE A 81 -1.90 -7.86 14.83
N ARG A 82 -0.92 -8.75 15.04
CA ARG A 82 -1.06 -10.17 14.73
C ARG A 82 -2.08 -10.89 15.61
N GLY A 83 -2.14 -10.54 16.90
CA GLY A 83 -3.01 -11.23 17.87
C GLY A 83 -4.35 -10.55 18.15
N ASN A 84 -4.44 -9.23 18.00
CA ASN A 84 -5.56 -8.41 18.48
C ASN A 84 -5.96 -7.30 17.51
N ALA A 85 -5.71 -7.43 16.20
CA ALA A 85 -6.17 -6.45 15.22
C ALA A 85 -7.70 -6.26 15.30
N PRO A 86 -8.20 -5.02 15.13
CA PRO A 86 -9.63 -4.76 14.95
C PRO A 86 -10.20 -5.56 13.78
N LYS A 87 -11.51 -5.85 13.81
CA LYS A 87 -12.20 -6.50 12.69
C LYS A 87 -12.57 -5.54 11.55
N GLN A 88 -12.45 -4.24 11.81
CA GLN A 88 -12.86 -3.18 10.91
C GLN A 88 -11.88 -2.02 10.99
N PHE A 89 -11.70 -1.33 9.86
CA PHE A 89 -11.08 0.00 9.83
C PHE A 89 -11.94 0.93 8.98
N ASN A 90 -12.05 2.20 9.36
CA ASN A 90 -12.89 3.17 8.66
C ASN A 90 -14.33 2.62 8.45
N LYS A 91 -14.90 2.02 9.50
CA LYS A 91 -16.23 1.36 9.48
C LYS A 91 -16.40 0.31 8.37
N THR A 92 -15.31 -0.23 7.86
CA THR A 92 -15.29 -1.22 6.78
C THR A 92 -14.65 -2.50 7.31
N ASP A 93 -15.32 -3.63 7.11
CA ASP A 93 -14.84 -4.94 7.55
C ASP A 93 -13.51 -5.31 6.88
N ILE A 94 -12.63 -5.96 7.63
CA ILE A 94 -11.46 -6.64 7.07
C ILE A 94 -11.94 -7.92 6.39
N ALA A 95 -11.83 -7.98 5.07
CA ALA A 95 -12.22 -9.13 4.26
C ALA A 95 -11.11 -10.19 4.17
N LYS A 96 -9.85 -9.76 4.22
CA LYS A 96 -8.69 -10.65 4.13
C LYS A 96 -7.51 -10.12 4.95
N THR A 97 -6.85 -11.02 5.67
CA THR A 97 -5.59 -10.75 6.36
C THR A 97 -4.50 -11.65 5.81
N GLU A 98 -3.37 -11.06 5.42
CA GLU A 98 -2.18 -11.78 4.96
C GLU A 98 -1.05 -11.58 5.97
N ASP A 99 -0.54 -12.69 6.51
CA ASP A 99 0.67 -12.73 7.30
C ASP A 99 1.79 -13.36 6.48
N PHE A 100 2.71 -12.53 6.02
CA PHE A 100 3.82 -12.96 5.18
C PHE A 100 4.90 -13.70 5.98
N LEU A 101 4.90 -13.61 7.31
CA LEU A 101 5.84 -14.34 8.15
C LEU A 101 5.36 -15.78 8.34
N GLU A 102 4.09 -15.94 8.69
CA GLU A 102 3.43 -17.25 8.86
C GLU A 102 3.02 -17.87 7.51
N GLN A 103 3.15 -17.12 6.41
CA GLN A 103 2.76 -17.51 5.06
C GLN A 103 1.27 -17.90 4.97
N THR A 104 0.39 -17.14 5.60
CA THR A 104 -1.06 -17.39 5.61
C THR A 104 -1.86 -16.23 5.05
N ALA A 105 -2.89 -16.54 4.29
CA ALA A 105 -3.96 -15.63 3.88
C ALA A 105 -5.28 -16.12 4.47
N THR A 106 -5.89 -15.33 5.35
CA THR A 106 -7.13 -15.68 6.04
C THR A 106 -8.28 -14.85 5.49
N THR A 107 -9.36 -15.51 5.09
CA THR A 107 -10.64 -14.91 4.70
C THR A 107 -11.78 -15.54 5.52
N ALA A 108 -13.03 -15.14 5.24
CA ALA A 108 -14.21 -15.81 5.79
C ALA A 108 -14.32 -17.29 5.39
N ASP A 109 -13.75 -17.67 4.24
CA ASP A 109 -13.84 -19.02 3.68
C ASP A 109 -12.77 -19.98 4.23
N GLY A 110 -11.74 -19.45 4.92
CA GLY A 110 -10.70 -20.26 5.53
C GLY A 110 -9.30 -19.63 5.44
N VAL A 111 -8.28 -20.48 5.53
CA VAL A 111 -6.87 -20.08 5.51
C VAL A 111 -6.16 -20.75 4.33
N GLU A 112 -5.52 -19.94 3.50
CA GLU A 112 -4.68 -20.37 2.38
C GLU A 112 -3.20 -20.13 2.66
N LYS A 113 -2.32 -20.90 2.02
CA LYS A 113 -0.87 -20.74 2.15
C LYS A 113 -0.33 -19.78 1.09
N LEU A 114 0.42 -18.77 1.54
CA LEU A 114 1.18 -17.87 0.67
C LEU A 114 2.43 -18.56 0.12
N THR A 115 2.76 -18.26 -1.14
CA THR A 115 3.94 -18.82 -1.84
C THR A 115 5.11 -17.85 -1.93
N THR A 116 4.99 -16.68 -1.31
CA THR A 116 6.04 -15.66 -1.27
C THR A 116 7.13 -16.02 -0.26
N PRO A 117 8.38 -15.52 -0.44
CA PRO A 117 9.40 -15.63 0.60
C PRO A 117 8.92 -15.01 1.91
N PRO A 118 9.23 -15.62 3.07
CA PRO A 118 8.76 -15.14 4.36
C PRO A 118 9.33 -13.76 4.68
N SER A 119 8.49 -12.89 5.23
CA SER A 119 8.88 -11.54 5.66
C SER A 119 7.94 -11.08 6.76
N ASN A 120 8.45 -10.33 7.75
CA ASN A 120 7.61 -9.77 8.82
C ASN A 120 6.77 -8.61 8.28
N VAL A 121 5.66 -8.94 7.62
CA VAL A 121 4.70 -8.01 7.04
C VAL A 121 3.31 -8.57 7.32
N LEU A 122 2.43 -7.69 7.78
CA LEU A 122 1.00 -7.95 7.88
C LEU A 122 0.29 -7.07 6.85
N LYS A 123 -0.68 -7.61 6.11
CA LYS A 123 -1.53 -6.83 5.22
C LYS A 123 -3.00 -7.12 5.52
N TYR A 124 -3.80 -6.08 5.62
CA TYR A 124 -5.23 -6.14 5.88
C TYR A 124 -5.94 -5.51 4.69
N ILE A 125 -6.80 -6.29 4.04
CA ILE A 125 -7.59 -5.87 2.89
C ILE A 125 -9.04 -5.76 3.36
N LEU A 126 -9.61 -4.58 3.17
CA LEU A 126 -10.96 -4.22 3.57
C LEU A 126 -11.97 -4.65 2.50
N ALA A 127 -13.23 -4.75 2.88
CA ALA A 127 -14.32 -5.17 2.00
C ALA A 127 -14.58 -4.22 0.81
N ASP A 128 -14.03 -3.00 0.84
CA ASP A 128 -14.13 -2.01 -0.23
C ASP A 128 -12.85 -1.93 -1.10
N ASP A 129 -12.00 -2.97 -1.05
CA ASP A 129 -10.70 -3.08 -1.72
C ASP A 129 -9.60 -2.10 -1.23
N SER A 130 -9.92 -1.22 -0.27
CA SER A 130 -8.88 -0.50 0.47
C SER A 130 -8.02 -1.48 1.26
N TRP A 131 -6.77 -1.13 1.53
CA TRP A 131 -5.89 -1.97 2.32
C TRP A 131 -4.86 -1.16 3.08
N PHE A 132 -4.33 -1.75 4.15
CA PHE A 132 -3.12 -1.26 4.77
C PHE A 132 -2.17 -2.40 5.12
N ALA A 133 -0.88 -2.11 5.16
CA ALA A 133 0.16 -3.06 5.53
C ALA A 133 1.07 -2.47 6.61
N VAL A 134 1.50 -3.34 7.53
CA VAL A 134 2.39 -3.01 8.64
C VAL A 134 3.69 -3.76 8.46
N ARG A 135 4.82 -3.04 8.42
CA ARG A 135 6.14 -3.61 8.18
C ARG A 135 7.21 -2.96 9.06
N PRO A 136 7.82 -3.68 10.02
CA PRO A 136 9.03 -3.24 10.66
C PRO A 136 10.22 -3.25 9.70
N SER A 137 11.15 -2.33 9.91
CA SER A 137 12.48 -2.38 9.31
C SER A 137 13.30 -3.49 9.98
N GLY A 138 14.08 -4.22 9.18
CA GLY A 138 14.97 -5.28 9.69
C GLY A 138 16.28 -4.75 10.27
N THR A 139 16.67 -3.51 9.94
CA THR A 139 17.98 -2.95 10.29
C THR A 139 17.90 -1.70 11.15
N GLU A 140 16.76 -1.02 11.17
CA GLU A 140 16.54 0.21 11.92
C GLU A 140 15.33 0.05 12.84
N PRO A 141 15.27 0.75 14.00
CA PRO A 141 14.09 0.74 14.87
C PRO A 141 12.99 1.64 14.27
N LYS A 142 12.50 1.24 13.09
CA LYS A 142 11.50 1.94 12.29
C LYS A 142 10.39 0.97 11.90
N ILE A 143 9.15 1.41 11.96
CA ILE A 143 7.98 0.69 11.46
C ILE A 143 7.26 1.54 10.42
N LYS A 144 6.86 0.92 9.31
CA LYS A 144 6.12 1.57 8.23
C LYS A 144 4.70 1.05 8.16
N PHE A 145 3.77 1.97 7.93
CA PHE A 145 2.38 1.69 7.59
C PHE A 145 2.14 2.19 6.18
N TYR A 146 1.74 1.28 5.30
CA TYR A 146 1.33 1.58 3.93
C TYR A 146 -0.19 1.56 3.92
N ILE A 147 -0.82 2.60 3.41
CA ILE A 147 -2.28 2.72 3.32
C ILE A 147 -2.62 3.02 1.87
N ALA A 148 -3.57 2.29 1.30
CA ALA A 148 -4.17 2.58 0.01
C ALA A 148 -5.68 2.47 0.13
N THR A 149 -6.40 3.45 -0.40
CA THR A 149 -7.86 3.51 -0.30
C THR A 149 -8.50 3.61 -1.67
N VAL A 150 -9.70 3.05 -1.78
CA VAL A 150 -10.54 3.18 -2.97
C VAL A 150 -11.75 4.03 -2.62
N GLY A 151 -11.98 5.10 -3.38
CA GLY A 151 -13.05 6.06 -3.15
C GLY A 151 -13.93 6.30 -4.38
N SER A 152 -15.13 6.80 -4.12
CA SER A 152 -16.06 7.32 -5.12
C SER A 152 -15.63 8.67 -5.71
N SER A 153 -14.70 9.35 -5.03
CA SER A 153 -14.06 10.59 -5.45
C SER A 153 -12.68 10.71 -4.80
N GLU A 154 -11.86 11.64 -5.29
CA GLU A 154 -10.57 11.95 -4.67
C GLU A 154 -10.71 12.38 -3.20
N ALA A 155 -11.77 13.15 -2.89
CA ALA A 155 -12.04 13.62 -1.53
C ALA A 155 -12.38 12.45 -0.59
N ASP A 156 -13.26 11.56 -1.03
CA ASP A 156 -13.63 10.33 -0.31
C ASP A 156 -12.40 9.44 -0.06
N ALA A 157 -11.60 9.15 -1.10
CA ALA A 157 -10.38 8.35 -0.94
C ALA A 157 -9.40 8.93 0.10
N LYS A 158 -9.21 10.26 0.10
CA LYS A 158 -8.36 10.95 1.08
C LYS A 158 -8.94 10.95 2.49
N GLU A 159 -10.26 11.07 2.63
CA GLU A 159 -10.94 10.97 3.92
C GLU A 159 -10.74 9.57 4.54
N LYS A 160 -10.87 8.52 3.73
CA LYS A 160 -10.59 7.14 4.17
C LYS A 160 -9.16 6.98 4.67
N ILE A 161 -8.16 7.59 4.01
CA ILE A 161 -6.76 7.57 4.52
C ILE A 161 -6.69 8.18 5.91
N ALA A 162 -7.29 9.36 6.11
CA ALA A 162 -7.24 10.06 7.39
C ALA A 162 -7.90 9.24 8.50
N ASN A 163 -9.02 8.59 8.21
CA ASN A 163 -9.72 7.73 9.17
C ASN A 163 -8.90 6.48 9.53
N ILE A 164 -8.36 5.76 8.52
CA ILE A 164 -7.51 4.58 8.75
C ILE A 164 -6.26 4.96 9.55
N GLU A 165 -5.60 6.07 9.20
CA GLU A 165 -4.44 6.57 9.94
C GLU A 165 -4.77 6.90 11.40
N ALA A 166 -5.89 7.59 11.64
CA ALA A 166 -6.32 7.93 13.00
C ALA A 166 -6.59 6.67 13.84
N GLU A 167 -7.26 5.67 13.25
CA GLU A 167 -7.53 4.39 13.93
C GLU A 167 -6.26 3.56 14.15
N ILE A 168 -5.31 3.55 13.21
CA ILE A 168 -3.99 2.94 13.41
C ILE A 168 -3.28 3.63 14.58
N ASN A 169 -3.24 4.96 14.60
CA ASN A 169 -2.59 5.74 15.65
C ASN A 169 -3.22 5.46 17.03
N ALA A 170 -4.56 5.40 17.11
CA ALA A 170 -5.28 5.05 18.33
C ALA A 170 -5.06 3.59 18.75
N PHE A 171 -4.83 2.69 17.80
CA PHE A 171 -4.56 1.28 18.08
C PHE A 171 -3.11 1.02 18.50
N VAL A 172 -2.14 1.80 18.04
CA VAL A 172 -0.73 1.64 18.46
C VAL A 172 -0.39 2.41 19.74
N GLY A 173 -1.07 3.54 19.98
CA GLY A 173 -1.03 4.27 21.25
C GLY A 173 -1.73 3.55 22.39
#